data_AF-A0A1N6WKF1-F1
#
_entry.id   AF-A0A1N6WKF1-F1
#
_cell.length_a   1.000
_cell.length_b   1.000
_cell.length_c   1.000
_cell.angle_alpha   90.00
_cell.angle_beta   90.00
_cell.angle_gamma   90.00
#
_symmetry.space_group_name_H-M   'P 1'
#
loop_
_entity.id
_entity.type
_entity.pdbx_description
1 polymer ?
#
loop_
_entity_poly.entity_id
_entity_poly.type
_entity_poly.pdbx_seq_one_letter_code
_entity_poly.pdbx_strand_id
1 'polypeptide(L)'
;MKNIYFLLILSIYMLMGCNNAFAAHKDSLQYNIKNKSRFSIPELYSDHFINNSDNDPETDAEIGKVIGAFNTLEASGHFTNTINPNDLTELPIGLKENISNVEYGIVVTKAKFTPEYALINVYARVVTPQQGAEGGKKTLFFGAEDVKLSYGGKIIGDAKLSLLGDINMPFNQNQWMLTLEGGRINKLNGGSVNDNTYVIIDCDGIKELSLKGNVQISRNVLVPLDGNGSVLPEFGSNGQTNRVRGDFAFKATDWNDILVKVSITPFAITSQIKNQDKGYFSFFVNNAVLDLSDLRTDPSVMFPQYYNTHGYLIGGTESWRGLYVQTLNIGLPQEFKTEDHIDSRVSFEANNLLIDSYGVSGNFAANNIFPIDRGVTNKENAWRYSLDKVGIDLAASKIVGANLEGTIQLPIQKNNDSQNNNIPKYLGYRGIITEEEYLISVTTFDQIKFDIWSAKAMIDAGSTIEMRVKNREFLPKAILNGSLDIGANAKYAESSDPNEKKDADFKGVKFQGLTIQTKAPYITAQYFGVEGEQKLANFPASINDIVVIADGSQVSLGFKVDMQIKFPVRVKLHFCKFCFDC
;
A
#
# COMPACT_ATOMS: atom_id res chain seq x y z
N MET A 1 -61.90 5.61 -50.81
CA MET A 1 -62.76 5.07 -49.73
C MET A 1 -62.33 5.73 -48.44
N LYS A 2 -62.95 6.88 -48.12
CA LYS A 2 -63.82 7.11 -46.94
C LYS A 2 -63.06 6.96 -45.59
N ASN A 3 -62.64 8.07 -44.94
CA ASN A 3 -63.44 8.94 -44.04
C ASN A 3 -63.70 8.21 -42.69
N ILE A 4 -63.34 8.68 -41.48
CA ILE A 4 -63.38 9.99 -40.78
C ILE A 4 -62.58 9.78 -39.45
N TYR A 5 -61.59 10.54 -38.96
CA TYR A 5 -61.41 11.96 -38.56
C TYR A 5 -62.23 12.49 -37.36
N PHE A 6 -61.54 12.86 -36.28
CA PHE A 6 -61.83 14.03 -35.43
C PHE A 6 -60.57 14.34 -34.58
N LEU A 7 -59.55 15.05 -35.10
CA LEU A 7 -59.31 16.51 -35.00
C LEU A 7 -59.61 17.07 -33.59
N LEU A 8 -58.60 17.38 -32.76
CA LEU A 8 -57.83 18.64 -32.68
C LEU A 8 -58.72 19.90 -32.54
N ILE A 9 -58.44 20.63 -31.45
CA ILE A 9 -58.67 22.07 -31.22
C ILE A 9 -60.03 22.42 -30.59
N LEU A 10 -59.98 22.75 -29.29
CA LEU A 10 -60.66 23.93 -28.77
C LEU A 10 -59.69 24.68 -27.83
N SER A 11 -59.14 25.76 -28.38
CA SER A 11 -58.79 27.06 -27.77
C SER A 11 -59.00 27.19 -26.25
N ILE A 12 -58.00 27.62 -25.47
CA ILE A 12 -57.60 29.03 -25.29
C ILE A 12 -58.79 29.94 -24.89
N TYR A 13 -58.63 30.57 -23.71
CA TYR A 13 -59.35 31.72 -23.13
C TYR A 13 -60.75 31.54 -22.50
N MET A 14 -60.78 31.52 -21.17
CA MET A 14 -61.50 32.47 -20.27
C MET A 14 -61.45 31.90 -18.83
N LEU A 15 -60.66 32.44 -17.91
CA LEU A 15 -60.87 33.67 -17.12
C LEU A 15 -61.75 33.46 -15.87
N MET A 16 -61.24 34.02 -14.77
CA MET A 16 -61.88 34.28 -13.46
C MET A 16 -62.06 33.04 -12.56
N GLY A 17 -61.69 33.05 -11.29
CA GLY A 17 -61.17 34.12 -10.43
C GLY A 17 -61.43 33.74 -8.98
N CYS A 18 -60.39 33.75 -8.16
CA CYS A 18 -60.42 34.14 -6.74
C CYS A 18 -58.98 34.54 -6.39
N ASN A 19 -58.66 35.83 -6.53
CA ASN A 19 -58.75 36.85 -5.48
C ASN A 19 -57.83 36.51 -4.30
N ASN A 20 -56.64 37.11 -4.24
CA ASN A 20 -56.33 38.52 -3.92
C ASN A 20 -55.97 38.65 -2.44
N ALA A 21 -54.70 38.95 -2.17
CA ALA A 21 -54.31 40.24 -1.63
C ALA A 21 -52.79 40.21 -1.42
N PHE A 22 -52.05 41.05 -2.14
CA PHE A 22 -51.28 42.14 -1.54
C PHE A 22 -50.58 42.91 -2.66
N ALA A 23 -51.09 44.12 -2.90
CA ALA A 23 -50.47 45.12 -3.74
C ALA A 23 -49.44 45.92 -2.93
N ALA A 24 -48.36 46.31 -3.64
CA ALA A 24 -47.60 47.55 -3.49
C ALA A 24 -47.01 47.90 -2.10
N HIS A 25 -45.68 48.02 -2.01
CA HIS A 25 -45.03 49.33 -2.12
C HIS A 25 -43.51 49.18 -2.26
N LYS A 26 -42.94 50.13 -2.99
CA LYS A 26 -41.53 50.33 -3.28
C LYS A 26 -40.85 51.01 -2.07
N ASP A 27 -39.57 50.66 -1.88
CA ASP A 27 -38.50 51.30 -1.10
C ASP A 27 -38.33 51.05 0.41
N SER A 28 -37.06 50.77 0.72
CA SER A 28 -36.35 50.79 2.00
C SER A 28 -36.63 49.65 2.99
N LEU A 29 -35.66 48.73 3.10
CA LEU A 29 -34.98 48.39 4.36
C LEU A 29 -33.86 47.38 4.06
N GLN A 30 -32.63 47.82 4.32
CA GLN A 30 -31.44 46.99 4.26
C GLN A 30 -31.55 45.86 5.29
N TYR A 31 -31.38 44.62 4.84
CA TYR A 31 -30.96 43.52 5.72
C TYR A 31 -29.94 42.65 5.00
N ASN A 32 -28.70 42.74 5.46
CA ASN A 32 -27.56 41.94 5.01
C ASN A 32 -27.81 40.46 5.28
N ILE A 33 -27.99 39.65 4.22
CA ILE A 33 -27.82 38.20 4.30
C ILE A 33 -26.49 37.87 3.61
N LYS A 34 -25.48 37.62 4.44
CA LYS A 34 -24.17 37.12 4.05
C LYS A 34 -24.32 35.83 3.24
N ASN A 35 -23.66 35.83 2.08
CA ASN A 35 -23.19 34.71 1.26
C ASN A 35 -23.53 33.31 1.79
N LYS A 36 -24.50 32.65 1.16
CA LYS A 36 -24.45 31.20 0.96
C LYS A 36 -23.32 30.93 -0.01
N SER A 37 -22.17 30.55 0.51
CA SER A 37 -21.11 29.91 -0.26
C SER A 37 -21.69 28.69 -0.96
N ARG A 38 -21.54 28.65 -2.29
CA ARG A 38 -21.56 27.40 -3.03
C ARG A 38 -20.46 26.53 -2.40
N PHE A 39 -20.83 25.38 -1.84
CA PHE A 39 -19.86 24.32 -1.58
C PHE A 39 -19.36 23.85 -2.96
N SER A 40 -18.25 24.43 -3.40
CA SER A 40 -17.38 23.80 -4.38
C SER A 40 -16.85 22.53 -3.73
N ILE A 41 -17.04 21.40 -4.42
CA ILE A 41 -16.29 20.17 -4.17
C ILE A 41 -14.81 20.59 -4.17
N PRO A 42 -14.01 20.30 -3.12
CA PRO A 42 -12.59 20.61 -3.15
C PRO A 42 -11.99 19.97 -4.40
N GLU A 43 -11.32 20.79 -5.22
CA GLU A 43 -10.39 20.30 -6.23
C GLU A 43 -9.54 19.21 -5.58
N LEU A 44 -9.49 18.03 -6.20
CA LEU A 44 -8.70 16.90 -5.72
C LEU A 44 -7.27 17.42 -5.52
N TYR A 45 -6.84 17.59 -4.26
CA TYR A 45 -5.48 18.05 -3.96
C TYR A 45 -4.52 17.05 -4.60
N SER A 46 -3.82 17.51 -5.61
CA SER A 46 -2.93 16.70 -6.41
C SER A 46 -1.52 16.96 -5.90
N ASP A 47 -0.96 16.01 -5.16
CA ASP A 47 0.32 16.18 -4.46
C ASP A 47 1.50 16.13 -5.44
N HIS A 48 1.68 17.15 -6.28
CA HIS A 48 2.83 17.27 -7.17
C HIS A 48 3.85 18.22 -6.56
N PHE A 49 5.12 17.85 -6.68
CA PHE A 49 6.19 18.77 -6.30
C PHE A 49 6.28 19.91 -7.30
N ILE A 50 6.37 21.14 -6.77
CA ILE A 50 6.62 22.34 -7.55
C ILE A 50 8.08 22.73 -7.31
N ASN A 51 8.76 23.15 -8.37
CA ASN A 51 10.14 23.62 -8.31
C ASN A 51 10.20 25.05 -7.72
N ASN A 52 9.87 25.19 -6.44
CA ASN A 52 10.08 26.43 -5.69
C ASN A 52 11.24 26.22 -4.71
N SER A 53 12.20 27.13 -4.78
CA SER A 53 13.28 27.28 -3.81
C SER A 53 12.98 28.53 -3.02
N ASP A 54 12.24 28.41 -1.92
CA ASP A 54 11.92 29.53 -1.04
C ASP A 54 13.10 29.76 -0.07
N ASN A 55 14.24 30.19 -0.64
CA ASN A 55 15.37 30.64 0.16
C ASN A 55 15.01 31.97 0.85
N ASP A 56 15.69 32.27 1.96
CA ASP A 56 15.55 33.59 2.55
C ASP A 56 16.22 34.68 1.67
N PRO A 57 15.80 35.95 1.76
CA PRO A 57 16.32 37.02 0.90
C PRO A 57 17.84 37.27 1.02
N GLU A 58 18.46 36.95 2.16
CA GLU A 58 19.90 37.10 2.33
C GLU A 58 20.64 36.03 1.50
N THR A 59 20.17 34.79 1.56
CA THR A 59 20.67 33.69 0.74
C THR A 59 20.53 33.99 -0.75
N ASP A 60 19.38 34.51 -1.20
CA ASP A 60 19.18 34.89 -2.60
C ASP A 60 20.14 36.02 -3.05
N ALA A 61 20.40 36.99 -2.18
CA ALA A 61 21.37 38.04 -2.46
C ALA A 61 22.79 37.49 -2.61
N GLU A 62 23.19 36.52 -1.79
CA GLU A 62 24.48 35.83 -1.93
C GLU A 62 24.56 35.03 -3.22
N ILE A 63 23.53 34.25 -3.57
CA ILE A 63 23.45 33.54 -4.85
C ILE A 63 23.60 34.52 -6.03
N GLY A 64 22.93 35.68 -5.96
CA GLY A 64 23.06 36.75 -6.96
C GLY A 64 24.48 37.28 -7.12
N LYS A 65 25.24 37.42 -6.01
CA LYS A 65 26.67 37.79 -6.05
C LYS A 65 27.50 36.73 -6.75
N VAL A 66 27.26 35.45 -6.45
CA VAL A 66 27.99 34.34 -7.09
C VAL A 66 27.72 34.31 -8.59
N ILE A 67 26.46 34.41 -9.00
CA ILE A 67 26.07 34.49 -10.42
C ILE A 67 26.78 35.67 -11.11
N GLY A 68 26.75 36.86 -10.49
CA GLY A 68 27.44 38.04 -11.01
C GLY A 68 28.94 37.83 -11.17
N ALA A 69 29.59 37.22 -10.17
CA ALA A 69 31.02 36.93 -10.20
C ALA A 69 31.41 35.99 -11.36
N PHE A 70 30.65 34.91 -11.56
CA PHE A 70 30.91 34.01 -12.68
C PHE A 70 30.65 34.67 -14.04
N ASN A 71 29.60 35.49 -14.17
CA ASN A 71 29.33 36.22 -15.41
C ASN A 71 30.48 37.20 -15.76
N THR A 72 31.02 37.91 -14.76
CA THR A 72 32.17 38.80 -14.96
C THR A 72 33.45 38.02 -15.28
N LEU A 73 33.67 36.88 -14.63
CA LEU A 73 34.80 35.99 -14.93
C LEU A 73 34.73 35.48 -16.37
N GLU A 74 33.56 35.03 -16.82
CA GLU A 74 33.34 34.54 -18.20
C GLU A 74 33.52 35.64 -19.24
N ALA A 75 33.09 36.87 -18.95
CA ALA A 75 33.25 38.01 -19.85
C ALA A 75 34.69 38.53 -19.94
N SER A 76 35.43 38.50 -18.83
CA SER A 76 36.83 38.96 -18.77
C SER A 76 37.82 37.91 -19.27
N GLY A 77 37.49 36.62 -19.15
CA GLY A 77 38.37 35.53 -19.53
C GLY A 77 39.55 35.33 -18.58
N HIS A 78 39.51 35.88 -17.36
CA HIS A 78 40.53 35.75 -16.32
C HIS A 78 40.55 34.36 -15.68
N PHE A 79 40.71 33.33 -16.51
CA PHE A 79 40.86 31.95 -16.07
C PHE A 79 42.33 31.64 -15.79
N THR A 80 42.58 30.93 -14.71
CA THR A 80 43.87 30.35 -14.34
C THR A 80 43.73 28.83 -14.21
N ASN A 81 44.86 28.14 -14.09
CA ASN A 81 44.92 26.71 -13.74
C ASN A 81 45.17 26.49 -12.24
N THR A 82 45.60 27.53 -11.51
CA THR A 82 45.81 27.48 -10.06
C THR A 82 45.61 28.86 -9.44
N ILE A 83 45.00 28.92 -8.26
CA ILE A 83 44.81 30.17 -7.50
C ILE A 83 46.13 30.53 -6.82
N ASN A 84 46.83 31.51 -7.39
CA ASN A 84 48.09 32.03 -6.88
C ASN A 84 47.91 33.46 -6.32
N PRO A 85 48.46 33.77 -5.12
CA PRO A 85 48.44 35.12 -4.56
C PRO A 85 48.96 36.23 -5.49
N ASN A 86 49.94 35.92 -6.35
CA ASN A 86 50.53 36.88 -7.28
C ASN A 86 49.59 37.27 -8.42
N ASP A 87 48.60 36.42 -8.73
CA ASP A 87 47.65 36.64 -9.81
C ASP A 87 46.39 37.38 -9.31
N LEU A 88 46.27 37.62 -8.00
CA LEU A 88 45.14 38.35 -7.38
C LEU A 88 45.23 39.88 -7.55
N THR A 89 45.92 40.36 -8.59
CA THR A 89 46.03 41.79 -8.93
C THR A 89 44.79 42.31 -9.66
N GLU A 90 44.05 41.43 -10.34
CA GLU A 90 42.81 41.75 -11.04
C GLU A 90 41.75 40.69 -10.68
N LEU A 91 40.55 41.15 -10.35
CA LEU A 91 39.45 40.31 -9.86
C LEU A 91 38.18 40.57 -10.68
N PRO A 92 37.31 39.55 -10.87
CA PRO A 92 37.47 38.18 -10.41
C PRO A 92 38.50 37.38 -11.23
N ILE A 93 39.11 36.39 -10.59
CA ILE A 93 39.94 35.36 -11.23
C ILE A 93 39.42 33.99 -10.82
N GLY A 94 39.49 33.00 -11.71
CA GLY A 94 38.89 31.70 -11.41
C GLY A 94 39.41 30.53 -12.21
N LEU A 95 38.92 29.35 -11.83
CA LEU A 95 39.24 28.05 -12.40
C LEU A 95 37.99 27.49 -13.05
N LYS A 96 38.16 26.69 -14.10
CA LYS A 96 37.10 25.90 -14.71
C LYS A 96 37.63 24.51 -15.03
N GLU A 97 36.94 23.50 -14.56
CA GLU A 97 37.27 22.09 -14.82
C GLU A 97 36.01 21.31 -15.24
N ASN A 98 36.21 20.25 -16.00
CA ASN A 98 35.15 19.32 -16.37
C ASN A 98 35.57 17.91 -15.96
N ILE A 99 34.81 17.29 -15.07
CA ILE A 99 35.03 15.92 -14.60
C ILE A 99 33.76 15.14 -14.92
N SER A 100 33.87 14.05 -15.68
CA SER A 100 32.72 13.20 -16.03
C SER A 100 31.51 13.96 -16.63
N ASN A 101 31.73 14.95 -17.51
CA ASN A 101 30.67 15.82 -18.09
C ASN A 101 29.94 16.73 -17.08
N VAL A 102 30.45 16.87 -15.86
CA VAL A 102 30.01 17.83 -14.85
C VAL A 102 30.98 18.99 -14.85
N GLU A 103 30.44 20.21 -14.98
CA GLU A 103 31.24 21.43 -14.99
C GLU A 103 31.39 21.95 -13.56
N TYR A 104 32.63 22.10 -13.13
CA TYR A 104 32.98 22.70 -11.87
C TYR A 104 33.73 24.01 -12.12
N GLY A 105 33.40 25.04 -11.36
CA GLY A 105 34.06 26.34 -11.44
C GLY A 105 34.35 26.90 -10.06
N ILE A 106 35.46 27.61 -9.92
CA ILE A 106 35.82 28.35 -8.70
C ILE A 106 36.11 29.78 -9.10
N VAL A 107 35.65 30.75 -8.31
CA VAL A 107 35.91 32.17 -8.53
C VAL A 107 36.32 32.87 -7.24
N VAL A 108 37.41 33.61 -7.31
CA VAL A 108 37.88 34.52 -6.26
C VAL A 108 37.41 35.93 -6.61
N THR A 109 36.71 36.57 -5.69
CA THR A 109 36.04 37.87 -5.94
C THR A 109 36.63 39.02 -5.13
N LYS A 110 37.38 38.69 -4.07
CA LYS A 110 38.01 39.64 -3.17
C LYS A 110 39.29 39.04 -2.62
N ALA A 111 40.31 39.87 -2.45
CA ALA A 111 41.55 39.53 -1.76
C ALA A 111 41.96 40.67 -0.82
N LYS A 112 42.25 40.33 0.43
CA LYS A 112 42.80 41.25 1.43
C LYS A 112 44.10 40.69 1.97
N PHE A 113 45.21 41.38 1.68
CA PHE A 113 46.54 40.95 2.10
C PHE A 113 46.84 41.39 3.54
N THR A 114 47.38 40.46 4.32
CA THR A 114 47.92 40.66 5.68
C THR A 114 49.39 40.26 5.67
N PRO A 115 50.23 40.65 6.65
CA PRO A 115 51.66 40.31 6.61
C PRO A 115 51.96 38.81 6.50
N GLU A 116 51.06 37.95 6.99
CA GLU A 116 51.26 36.49 7.03
C GLU A 116 50.52 35.71 5.92
N TYR A 117 49.38 36.21 5.44
CA TYR A 117 48.51 35.54 4.47
C TYR A 117 47.55 36.50 3.76
N ALA A 118 46.90 36.04 2.69
CA ALA A 118 45.76 36.72 2.09
C ALA A 118 44.44 36.12 2.61
N LEU A 119 43.43 36.95 2.82
CA LEU A 119 42.04 36.56 3.03
C LEU A 119 41.30 36.72 1.72
N ILE A 120 40.69 35.65 1.22
CA ILE A 120 39.99 35.65 -0.07
C ILE A 120 38.52 35.25 0.09
N ASN A 121 37.65 35.87 -0.71
CA ASN A 121 36.26 35.43 -0.85
C ASN A 121 36.18 34.50 -2.06
N VAL A 122 35.73 33.27 -1.83
CA VAL A 122 35.74 32.20 -2.84
C VAL A 122 34.36 31.60 -2.97
N TYR A 123 33.93 31.45 -4.22
CA TYR A 123 32.69 30.78 -4.56
C TYR A 123 32.96 29.64 -5.53
N ALA A 124 32.14 28.60 -5.46
CA ALA A 124 32.18 27.50 -6.41
C ALA A 124 30.82 27.33 -7.10
N ARG A 125 30.86 26.82 -8.33
CA ARG A 125 29.73 26.47 -9.16
C ARG A 125 29.85 25.02 -9.56
N VAL A 126 28.78 24.24 -9.37
CA VAL A 126 28.67 22.87 -9.89
C VAL A 126 27.44 22.79 -10.77
N VAL A 127 27.61 22.42 -12.03
CA VAL A 127 26.50 22.29 -12.97
C VAL A 127 26.18 20.80 -13.15
N THR A 128 25.02 20.36 -12.65
CA THR A 128 24.58 18.97 -12.75
C THR A 128 24.43 18.54 -14.23
N PRO A 129 24.62 17.25 -14.55
CA PRO A 129 24.45 16.74 -15.91
C PRO A 129 22.98 16.88 -16.36
N GLN A 130 22.75 16.92 -17.68
CA GLN A 130 21.39 16.92 -18.24
C GLN A 130 20.63 15.61 -18.01
N GLN A 131 21.34 14.50 -17.77
CA GLN A 131 20.76 13.17 -17.60
C GLN A 131 20.34 12.85 -16.15
N GLY A 132 20.69 13.70 -15.18
CA GLY A 132 20.20 13.58 -13.81
C GLY A 132 18.73 14.00 -13.68
N ALA A 133 18.06 13.50 -12.62
CA ALA A 133 16.72 13.87 -12.12
C ALA A 133 15.93 14.82 -13.04
N GLU A 134 15.23 14.27 -14.05
CA GLU A 134 14.38 14.82 -15.16
C GLU A 134 14.20 16.35 -15.41
N GLY A 135 14.49 17.25 -14.48
CA GLY A 135 14.44 18.71 -14.56
C GLY A 135 15.64 19.41 -15.22
N GLY A 136 16.53 18.69 -15.91
CA GLY A 136 17.65 19.24 -16.67
C GLY A 136 18.81 19.75 -15.81
N LYS A 137 19.74 20.52 -16.42
CA LYS A 137 20.91 21.06 -15.70
C LYS A 137 20.44 21.97 -14.56
N LYS A 138 20.94 21.70 -13.36
CA LYS A 138 20.81 22.56 -12.19
C LYS A 138 22.19 23.11 -11.85
N THR A 139 22.23 24.36 -11.43
CA THR A 139 23.48 25.00 -11.02
C THR A 139 23.45 25.15 -9.51
N LEU A 140 24.42 24.52 -8.86
CA LEU A 140 24.64 24.60 -7.42
C LEU A 140 25.70 25.66 -7.16
N PHE A 141 25.43 26.58 -6.24
CA PHE A 141 26.35 27.63 -5.85
C PHE A 141 26.83 27.41 -4.43
N PHE A 142 28.14 27.48 -4.24
CA PHE A 142 28.77 27.31 -2.94
C PHE A 142 29.59 28.55 -2.59
N GLY A 143 29.72 28.86 -1.31
CA GLY A 143 30.50 30.04 -0.91
C GLY A 143 31.12 29.95 0.48
N ALA A 144 32.25 30.64 0.60
CA ALA A 144 32.89 31.03 1.85
C ALA A 144 33.63 32.36 1.66
N GLU A 145 33.69 33.16 2.70
CA GLU A 145 34.44 34.41 2.76
C GLU A 145 35.64 34.26 3.71
N ASP A 146 36.61 35.18 3.60
CA ASP A 146 37.80 35.20 4.48
C ASP A 146 38.60 33.88 4.55
N VAL A 147 38.62 33.12 3.44
CA VAL A 147 39.44 31.91 3.30
C VAL A 147 40.93 32.32 3.31
N LYS A 148 41.74 31.65 4.12
CA LYS A 148 43.17 31.97 4.26
C LYS A 148 43.99 31.33 3.15
N LEU A 149 44.69 32.16 2.39
CA LEU A 149 45.62 31.76 1.33
C LEU A 149 47.04 32.19 1.72
N SER A 150 47.95 31.23 1.82
CA SER A 150 49.37 31.50 2.06
C SER A 150 50.05 32.11 0.83
N TYR A 151 51.09 32.91 1.05
CA TYR A 151 51.92 33.46 -0.04
C TYR A 151 52.66 32.40 -0.86
N GLY A 152 52.73 31.16 -0.39
CA GLY A 152 53.25 30.02 -1.13
C GLY A 152 52.22 29.35 -2.06
N GLY A 153 51.03 29.92 -2.25
CA GLY A 153 50.00 29.35 -3.12
C GLY A 153 49.33 28.11 -2.53
N LYS A 154 49.02 28.14 -1.24
CA LYS A 154 48.29 27.06 -0.55
C LYS A 154 47.21 27.62 0.36
N ILE A 155 46.04 27.00 0.34
CA ILE A 155 45.00 27.24 1.34
C ILE A 155 45.51 26.79 2.72
N ILE A 156 45.31 27.65 3.73
CA ILE A 156 45.67 27.37 5.12
C ILE A 156 44.44 26.80 5.83
N GLY A 157 44.46 25.49 6.11
CA GLY A 157 43.30 24.76 6.61
C GLY A 157 42.45 24.18 5.47
N ASP A 158 41.22 23.77 5.78
CA ASP A 158 40.26 23.31 4.78
C ASP A 158 39.39 24.49 4.30
N ALA A 159 39.46 24.83 3.01
CA ALA A 159 38.52 25.78 2.42
C ALA A 159 37.21 25.06 2.12
N LYS A 160 36.35 25.02 3.13
CA LYS A 160 35.00 24.50 3.00
C LYS A 160 34.05 25.61 2.53
N LEU A 161 33.32 25.35 1.45
CA LEU A 161 32.32 26.25 0.89
C LEU A 161 30.95 25.58 1.01
N SER A 162 29.99 26.23 1.68
CA SER A 162 28.62 25.69 1.85
C SER A 162 27.78 25.92 0.61
N LEU A 163 26.92 24.95 0.28
CA LEU A 163 25.82 25.16 -0.67
C LEU A 163 24.95 26.31 -0.17
N LEU A 164 24.72 27.31 -1.01
CA LEU A 164 23.95 28.49 -0.67
C LEU A 164 22.46 28.20 -0.86
N GLY A 165 21.75 28.00 0.26
CA GLY A 165 20.33 27.67 0.24
C GLY A 165 20.02 26.22 -0.11
N ASP A 166 18.80 25.80 0.19
CA ASP A 166 18.32 24.46 -0.15
C ASP A 166 18.06 24.37 -1.66
N ILE A 167 18.35 23.22 -2.25
CA ILE A 167 18.09 22.98 -3.67
C ILE A 167 17.07 21.87 -3.84
N ASN A 168 15.92 22.22 -4.39
CA ASN A 168 14.83 21.31 -4.71
C ASN A 168 14.88 20.88 -6.18
N MET A 169 14.88 19.58 -6.43
CA MET A 169 14.97 18.98 -7.77
C MET A 169 13.83 17.96 -7.94
N PRO A 170 12.69 18.35 -8.52
CA PRO A 170 11.61 17.41 -8.79
C PRO A 170 12.01 16.50 -9.95
N PHE A 171 11.62 15.22 -9.85
CA PHE A 171 11.85 14.22 -10.88
C PHE A 171 10.74 13.17 -10.88
N ASN A 172 10.81 12.22 -11.82
CA ASN A 172 9.78 11.21 -12.06
C ASN A 172 8.41 11.86 -12.22
N GLN A 173 8.28 12.75 -13.21
CA GLN A 173 7.05 13.50 -13.50
C GLN A 173 6.51 14.27 -12.28
N ASN A 174 7.42 14.91 -11.53
CA ASN A 174 7.14 15.67 -10.31
C ASN A 174 6.50 14.84 -9.18
N GLN A 175 6.60 13.51 -9.21
CA GLN A 175 6.15 12.64 -8.12
C GLN A 175 7.23 12.44 -7.05
N TRP A 176 8.47 12.78 -7.35
CA TRP A 176 9.59 12.69 -6.43
C TRP A 176 10.27 14.04 -6.28
N MET A 177 10.86 14.27 -5.11
CA MET A 177 11.66 15.44 -4.78
C MET A 177 13.00 14.99 -4.22
N LEU A 178 14.09 15.39 -4.87
CA LEU A 178 15.42 15.37 -4.28
C LEU A 178 15.68 16.77 -3.72
N THR A 179 15.90 16.87 -2.41
CA THR A 179 16.29 18.11 -1.74
C THR A 179 17.72 17.97 -1.24
N LEU A 180 18.61 18.86 -1.67
CA LEU A 180 19.90 19.06 -1.03
C LEU A 180 19.77 20.14 0.04
N GLU A 181 20.16 19.80 1.26
CA GLU A 181 20.15 20.72 2.39
C GLU A 181 21.38 21.62 2.31
N GLY A 182 21.14 22.91 2.12
CA GLY A 182 22.15 23.93 2.05
C GLY A 182 22.46 24.55 3.41
N GLY A 183 23.30 25.57 3.34
CA GLY A 183 23.72 26.39 4.46
C GLY A 183 23.86 27.85 4.04
N ARG A 184 24.65 28.59 4.81
CA ARG A 184 24.89 30.02 4.60
C ARG A 184 26.32 30.40 4.93
N ILE A 185 26.74 31.57 4.48
CA ILE A 185 28.02 32.18 4.83
C ILE A 185 27.87 32.92 6.16
N ASN A 186 28.76 32.64 7.12
CA ASN A 186 28.83 33.36 8.38
C ASN A 186 29.39 34.77 8.16
N LYS A 187 28.57 35.79 8.33
CA LYS A 187 29.00 37.18 8.13
C LYS A 187 29.98 37.72 9.18
N LEU A 188 30.23 36.99 10.27
CA LEU A 188 31.18 37.40 11.31
C LEU A 188 32.61 36.91 11.05
N ASN A 189 32.76 35.73 10.45
CA ASN A 189 34.08 35.10 10.26
C ASN A 189 34.30 34.53 8.85
N GLY A 190 33.34 34.73 7.95
CA GLY A 190 33.36 34.27 6.55
C GLY A 190 33.17 32.76 6.36
N GLY A 191 33.23 31.97 7.44
CA GLY A 191 33.12 30.52 7.38
C GLY A 191 31.71 30.03 7.03
N SER A 192 31.64 28.75 6.67
CA SER A 192 30.40 28.03 6.45
C SER A 192 29.55 27.87 7.72
N VAL A 193 28.22 27.98 7.58
CA VAL A 193 27.21 27.65 8.61
C VAL A 193 26.23 26.65 8.03
N ASN A 194 25.78 25.70 8.85
CA ASN A 194 24.89 24.60 8.44
C ASN A 194 25.46 23.82 7.25
N ASP A 195 26.69 23.32 7.40
CA ASP A 195 27.49 22.59 6.41
C ASP A 195 26.92 21.19 6.10
N ASN A 196 25.64 21.11 5.78
CA ASN A 196 24.96 19.89 5.39
C ASN A 196 25.50 19.44 4.02
N THR A 197 25.39 20.31 3.02
CA THR A 197 26.00 20.14 1.69
C THR A 197 27.11 21.16 1.48
N TYR A 198 28.31 20.70 1.12
CA TYR A 198 29.48 21.56 0.95
C TYR A 198 30.49 20.95 -0.03
N VAL A 199 31.39 21.80 -0.53
CA VAL A 199 32.61 21.38 -1.23
C VAL A 199 33.84 21.76 -0.41
N ILE A 200 34.89 20.95 -0.50
CA ILE A 200 36.23 21.31 -0.05
C ILE A 200 37.06 21.61 -1.30
N ILE A 201 37.72 22.76 -1.33
CA ILE A 201 38.58 23.17 -2.43
C ILE A 201 40.04 23.25 -2.01
N ASP A 202 40.93 23.19 -2.99
CA ASP A 202 42.30 23.66 -2.88
C ASP A 202 42.58 24.76 -3.92
N CYS A 203 43.86 25.06 -4.17
CA CYS A 203 44.24 26.08 -5.16
C CYS A 203 44.01 25.61 -6.61
N ASP A 204 43.86 24.31 -6.85
CA ASP A 204 43.81 23.73 -8.20
C ASP A 204 42.39 23.33 -8.60
N GLY A 205 41.49 23.09 -7.64
CA GLY A 205 40.10 22.76 -7.94
C GLY A 205 39.28 22.28 -6.75
N ILE A 206 38.22 21.53 -7.04
CA ILE A 206 37.39 20.90 -6.02
C ILE A 206 37.99 19.55 -5.61
N LYS A 207 38.24 19.39 -4.32
CA LYS A 207 38.85 18.19 -3.74
C LYS A 207 37.82 17.18 -3.22
N GLU A 208 36.70 17.65 -2.68
CA GLU A 208 35.65 16.81 -2.10
C GLU A 208 34.27 17.44 -2.29
N LEU A 209 33.26 16.62 -2.58
CA LEU A 209 31.85 17.00 -2.53
C LEU A 209 31.15 16.21 -1.43
N SER A 210 30.59 16.89 -0.43
CA SER A 210 29.78 16.28 0.61
C SER A 210 28.33 16.68 0.41
N LEU A 211 27.44 15.71 0.22
CA LEU A 211 26.01 15.93 0.03
C LEU A 211 25.23 15.45 1.24
N LYS A 212 24.29 16.27 1.72
CA LYS A 212 23.28 15.87 2.69
C LYS A 212 21.93 16.37 2.20
N GLY A 213 20.93 15.51 2.32
CA GLY A 213 19.64 15.81 1.74
C GLY A 213 18.59 14.76 2.08
N ASN A 214 17.46 14.88 1.42
CA ASN A 214 16.39 13.91 1.50
C ASN A 214 15.74 13.69 0.14
N VAL A 215 15.18 12.49 -0.02
CA VAL A 215 14.25 12.18 -1.09
C VAL A 215 12.83 12.10 -0.51
N GLN A 216 11.86 12.70 -1.18
CA GLN A 216 10.45 12.59 -0.80
C GLN A 216 9.62 12.08 -1.98
N ILE A 217 8.64 11.25 -1.67
CA ILE A 217 7.73 10.66 -2.67
C ILE A 217 6.32 11.18 -2.41
N SER A 218 5.67 11.63 -3.48
CA SER A 218 4.30 12.12 -3.49
C SER A 218 3.32 11.11 -2.89
N ARG A 219 2.33 11.64 -2.16
CA ARG A 219 1.16 10.89 -1.68
C ARG A 219 0.30 10.32 -2.79
N ASN A 220 0.48 10.75 -4.04
CA ASN A 220 -0.18 10.13 -5.20
C ASN A 220 0.36 8.72 -5.49
N VAL A 221 1.60 8.44 -5.09
CA VAL A 221 2.27 7.15 -5.28
C VAL A 221 2.26 6.34 -3.99
N LEU A 222 2.78 6.93 -2.90
CA LEU A 222 2.93 6.27 -1.60
C LEU A 222 2.42 7.14 -0.46
N VAL A 223 1.72 6.54 0.51
CA VAL A 223 1.37 7.21 1.75
C VAL A 223 2.25 6.75 2.91
N PRO A 224 2.75 7.66 3.76
CA PRO A 224 3.54 7.29 4.92
C PRO A 224 2.65 6.68 6.02
N LEU A 225 3.23 5.73 6.76
CA LEU A 225 2.60 5.03 7.86
C LEU A 225 3.32 5.34 9.18
N ASP A 226 2.62 5.17 10.29
CA ASP A 226 3.22 5.08 11.62
C ASP A 226 3.85 3.71 11.88
N GLY A 227 4.48 3.53 13.05
CA GLY A 227 5.10 2.27 13.45
C GLY A 227 4.14 1.08 13.60
N ASN A 228 2.83 1.32 13.64
CA ASN A 228 1.79 0.28 13.72
C ASN A 228 1.18 -0.03 12.34
N GLY A 229 1.61 0.65 11.28
CA GLY A 229 1.10 0.47 9.93
C GLY A 229 -0.22 1.21 9.67
N SER A 230 -0.52 2.28 10.42
CA SER A 230 -1.63 3.18 10.18
C SER A 230 -1.20 4.38 9.33
N VAL A 231 -2.06 4.82 8.40
CA VAL A 231 -1.77 5.97 7.53
C VAL A 231 -1.63 7.25 8.34
N LEU A 232 -0.51 7.96 8.16
CA LEU A 232 -0.31 9.28 8.74
C LEU A 232 -1.24 10.32 8.06
N PRO A 233 -1.71 11.33 8.81
CA PRO A 233 -2.56 12.39 8.26
C PRO A 233 -1.85 13.09 7.10
N GLU A 234 -2.64 13.70 6.21
CA GLU A 234 -2.10 14.37 5.03
C GLU A 234 -1.13 15.50 5.38
N PHE A 235 -1.46 16.28 6.41
CA PHE A 235 -0.63 17.36 6.92
C PHE A 235 -0.12 17.05 8.32
N GLY A 236 1.16 17.32 8.57
CA GLY A 236 1.79 17.27 9.87
C GLY A 236 1.42 18.47 10.73
N SER A 237 1.81 18.44 12.01
CA SER A 237 1.55 19.53 12.96
C SER A 237 2.22 20.87 12.57
N ASN A 238 3.22 20.82 11.69
CA ASN A 238 3.90 21.99 11.11
C ASN A 238 3.18 22.55 9.87
N GLY A 239 2.03 21.99 9.48
CA GLY A 239 1.28 22.39 8.28
C GLY A 239 1.87 21.88 6.96
N GLN A 240 2.98 21.14 6.99
CA GLN A 240 3.58 20.54 5.80
C GLN A 240 2.93 19.20 5.48
N THR A 241 2.86 18.84 4.20
CA THR A 241 2.36 17.53 3.76
C THR A 241 3.27 16.41 4.28
N ASN A 242 2.71 15.42 4.99
CA ASN A 242 3.44 14.22 5.38
C ASN A 242 3.65 13.34 4.15
N ARG A 243 4.91 13.14 3.77
CA ARG A 243 5.31 12.31 2.63
C ARG A 243 6.22 11.18 3.07
N VAL A 244 6.32 10.14 2.25
CA VAL A 244 7.37 9.14 2.42
C VAL A 244 8.70 9.84 2.18
N ARG A 245 9.60 9.79 3.16
CA ARG A 245 10.87 10.52 3.18
C ARG A 245 12.02 9.56 3.42
N GLY A 246 13.12 9.76 2.70
CA GLY A 246 14.39 9.09 2.95
C GLY A 246 15.52 10.11 3.10
N ASP A 247 16.15 10.16 4.26
CA ASP A 247 17.28 11.06 4.53
C ASP A 247 18.62 10.39 4.17
N PHE A 248 19.55 11.16 3.61
CA PHE A 248 20.91 10.71 3.29
C PHE A 248 21.97 11.76 3.65
N ALA A 249 23.17 11.25 3.91
CA ALA A 249 24.40 12.03 3.91
C ALA A 249 25.54 11.16 3.38
N PHE A 250 26.31 11.65 2.42
CA PHE A 250 27.45 10.94 1.87
C PHE A 250 28.50 11.89 1.27
N LYS A 251 29.72 11.38 1.16
CA LYS A 251 30.82 12.05 0.48
C LYS A 251 30.98 11.42 -0.90
N ALA A 252 30.86 12.23 -1.94
CA ALA A 252 30.99 11.86 -3.33
C ALA A 252 32.35 12.36 -3.86
N THR A 253 32.97 11.56 -4.72
CA THR A 253 34.08 12.02 -5.57
C THR A 253 33.59 12.48 -6.95
N ASP A 254 32.41 12.03 -7.37
CA ASP A 254 31.80 12.36 -8.65
C ASP A 254 30.28 12.52 -8.45
N TRP A 255 29.70 13.56 -9.04
CA TRP A 255 28.25 13.78 -9.01
C TRP A 255 27.46 12.69 -9.76
N ASN A 256 28.08 11.98 -10.71
CA ASN A 256 27.38 10.94 -11.49
C ASN A 256 27.38 9.55 -10.83
N ASP A 257 28.04 9.35 -9.69
CA ASP A 257 28.08 8.07 -8.95
C ASP A 257 27.46 8.19 -7.57
N ILE A 258 26.16 8.47 -7.53
CA ILE A 258 25.40 8.62 -6.30
C ILE A 258 24.65 7.31 -5.98
N LEU A 259 25.25 6.51 -5.10
CA LEU A 259 24.69 5.29 -4.53
C LEU A 259 24.75 5.37 -3.00
N VAL A 260 23.61 5.59 -2.35
CA VAL A 260 23.60 6.00 -0.94
C VAL A 260 22.58 5.23 -0.13
N LYS A 261 22.97 4.80 1.07
CA LYS A 261 22.02 4.21 2.02
C LYS A 261 21.09 5.28 2.58
N VAL A 262 19.79 5.04 2.51
CA VAL A 262 18.74 5.87 3.08
C VAL A 262 17.87 5.05 4.03
N SER A 263 17.39 5.67 5.09
CA SER A 263 16.29 5.13 5.90
C SER A 263 15.00 5.75 5.40
N ILE A 264 14.03 4.95 4.98
CA ILE A 264 12.77 5.43 4.39
C ILE A 264 11.64 5.29 5.41
N THR A 265 10.77 6.29 5.51
CA THR A 265 9.52 6.19 6.27
C THR A 265 8.71 4.96 5.84
N PRO A 266 8.16 4.15 6.77
CA PRO A 266 7.22 3.09 6.44
C PRO A 266 6.07 3.61 5.57
N PHE A 267 5.58 2.79 4.65
CA PHE A 267 4.61 3.28 3.65
C PHE A 267 3.60 2.21 3.20
N ALA A 268 2.52 2.67 2.57
CA ALA A 268 1.60 1.86 1.79
C ALA A 268 1.43 2.44 0.39
N ILE A 269 1.01 1.62 -0.56
CA ILE A 269 0.76 2.04 -1.94
C ILE A 269 -0.58 2.78 -2.02
N THR A 270 -0.58 3.98 -2.60
CA THR A 270 -1.77 4.86 -2.64
C THR A 270 -2.96 4.26 -3.39
N SER A 271 -2.75 3.38 -4.37
CA SER A 271 -3.86 2.69 -5.04
C SER A 271 -4.65 1.79 -4.08
N GLN A 272 -3.97 1.14 -3.13
CA GLN A 272 -4.58 0.17 -2.21
C GLN A 272 -5.42 0.85 -1.11
N ILE A 273 -4.98 2.03 -0.62
CA ILE A 273 -5.68 2.74 0.47
C ILE A 273 -7.01 3.37 0.03
N LYS A 274 -7.22 3.56 -1.27
CA LYS A 274 -8.43 4.21 -1.82
C LYS A 274 -9.68 3.35 -1.61
N ASN A 275 -9.51 2.04 -1.46
CA ASN A 275 -10.61 1.15 -1.15
C ASN A 275 -10.85 1.15 0.37
N GLN A 276 -12.02 1.63 0.80
CA GLN A 276 -12.36 1.70 2.23
C GLN A 276 -12.73 0.34 2.82
N ASP A 277 -13.21 -0.59 1.99
CA ASP A 277 -13.61 -1.92 2.41
C ASP A 277 -12.43 -2.87 2.59
N LYS A 278 -11.36 -2.69 1.80
CA LYS A 278 -10.17 -3.55 1.84
C LYS A 278 -9.07 -2.95 2.70
N GLY A 279 -8.24 -3.82 3.25
CA GLY A 279 -6.97 -3.39 3.79
C GLY A 279 -5.92 -3.14 2.72
N TYR A 280 -4.73 -2.78 3.16
CA TYR A 280 -3.57 -2.53 2.31
C TYR A 280 -2.33 -3.17 2.92
N PHE A 281 -1.36 -3.49 2.07
CA PHE A 281 -0.05 -3.93 2.52
C PHE A 281 0.73 -2.74 3.11
N SER A 282 1.42 -2.98 4.21
CA SER A 282 2.31 -2.00 4.85
C SER A 282 3.76 -2.44 4.70
N PHE A 283 4.63 -1.56 4.23
CA PHE A 283 6.04 -1.83 4.00
C PHE A 283 6.86 -1.11 5.06
N PHE A 284 7.49 -1.87 5.95
CA PHE A 284 8.39 -1.37 6.98
C PHE A 284 9.83 -1.57 6.51
N VAL A 285 10.46 -0.46 6.11
CA VAL A 285 11.79 -0.44 5.49
C VAL A 285 12.75 0.24 6.44
N ASN A 286 13.81 -0.46 6.86
CA ASN A 286 14.83 0.12 7.74
C ASN A 286 16.02 0.70 6.95
N ASN A 287 16.38 0.09 5.83
CA ASN A 287 17.50 0.52 4.99
C ASN A 287 17.16 0.27 3.51
N ALA A 288 17.39 1.28 2.68
CA ALA A 288 17.33 1.19 1.23
C ALA A 288 18.59 1.80 0.63
N VAL A 289 18.86 1.49 -0.64
CA VAL A 289 19.88 2.15 -1.45
C VAL A 289 19.16 3.06 -2.43
N LEU A 290 19.41 4.37 -2.31
CA LEU A 290 19.04 5.36 -3.31
C LEU A 290 20.08 5.33 -4.43
N ASP A 291 19.61 4.98 -5.62
CA ASP A 291 20.38 4.98 -6.84
C ASP A 291 20.01 6.18 -7.71
N LEU A 292 20.98 7.08 -7.83
CA LEU A 292 20.93 8.23 -8.73
C LEU A 292 22.12 8.22 -9.71
N SER A 293 22.80 7.08 -9.88
CA SER A 293 24.07 7.02 -10.63
C SER A 293 23.90 6.78 -12.12
N ASP A 294 24.51 7.63 -12.94
CA ASP A 294 24.55 7.45 -14.40
C ASP A 294 25.61 6.45 -14.88
N LEU A 295 26.39 5.87 -13.97
CA LEU A 295 27.55 5.03 -14.31
C LEU A 295 27.32 3.55 -14.03
N ARG A 296 26.51 3.23 -13.01
CA ARG A 296 26.29 1.86 -12.56
C ARG A 296 25.08 1.77 -11.64
N THR A 297 24.58 0.55 -11.51
CA THR A 297 23.59 0.16 -10.51
C THR A 297 24.24 -0.80 -9.52
N ASP A 298 23.79 -0.83 -8.26
CA ASP A 298 24.31 -1.81 -7.29
C ASP A 298 24.07 -3.25 -7.80
N PRO A 299 25.09 -4.13 -7.86
CA PRO A 299 24.95 -5.49 -8.37
C PRO A 299 23.95 -6.38 -7.60
N SER A 300 23.56 -5.97 -6.38
CA SER A 300 22.53 -6.66 -5.59
C SER A 300 21.11 -6.36 -6.03
N VAL A 301 20.90 -5.34 -6.89
CA VAL A 301 19.57 -5.00 -7.40
C VAL A 301 19.03 -6.15 -8.25
N MET A 302 17.92 -6.71 -7.78
CA MET A 302 17.21 -7.79 -8.45
C MET A 302 15.95 -7.24 -9.14
N PHE A 303 15.99 -7.12 -10.47
CA PHE A 303 14.84 -6.66 -11.24
C PHE A 303 13.79 -7.78 -11.40
N PRO A 304 12.51 -7.51 -11.09
CA PRO A 304 11.43 -8.44 -11.39
C PRO A 304 11.36 -8.74 -12.89
N GLN A 305 11.01 -9.98 -13.26
CA GLN A 305 10.88 -10.39 -14.67
C GLN A 305 9.96 -9.47 -15.49
N TYR A 306 8.97 -8.87 -14.81
CA TYR A 306 8.04 -7.89 -15.40
C TYR A 306 8.75 -6.70 -16.07
N TYR A 307 9.89 -6.24 -15.55
CA TYR A 307 10.64 -5.11 -16.11
C TYR A 307 11.19 -5.43 -17.49
N ASN A 308 11.72 -6.65 -17.65
CA ASN A 308 12.25 -7.14 -18.92
C ASN A 308 11.14 -7.33 -19.97
N THR A 309 9.98 -7.84 -19.56
CA THR A 309 8.88 -8.14 -20.48
C THR A 309 8.04 -6.92 -20.89
N HIS A 310 8.11 -5.82 -20.13
CA HIS A 310 7.35 -4.59 -20.38
C HIS A 310 8.20 -3.38 -20.75
N GLY A 311 9.51 -3.57 -20.97
CA GLY A 311 10.39 -2.51 -21.46
C GLY A 311 10.70 -1.42 -20.43
N TYR A 312 10.76 -1.75 -19.13
CA TYR A 312 11.13 -0.78 -18.09
C TYR A 312 12.64 -0.56 -17.96
N LEU A 313 13.44 -1.31 -18.73
CA LEU A 313 14.90 -1.24 -18.76
C LEU A 313 15.44 -0.95 -20.18
N ILE A 314 14.68 -0.20 -21.01
CA ILE A 314 15.09 0.12 -22.39
C ILE A 314 16.43 0.86 -22.44
N GLY A 315 16.74 1.67 -21.42
CA GLY A 315 18.03 2.36 -21.30
C GLY A 315 19.17 1.51 -20.73
N GLY A 316 18.94 0.23 -20.45
CA GLY A 316 19.85 -0.63 -19.71
C GLY A 316 19.55 -0.63 -18.20
N THR A 317 20.21 -1.54 -17.47
CA THR A 317 20.08 -1.62 -16.01
C THR A 317 20.80 -0.49 -15.29
N GLU A 318 21.87 0.01 -15.89
CA GLU A 318 22.73 1.11 -15.45
C GLU A 318 22.05 2.48 -15.51
N SER A 319 20.98 2.61 -16.30
CA SER A 319 20.17 3.82 -16.36
C SER A 319 19.03 3.83 -15.34
N TRP A 320 18.89 2.78 -14.52
CA TRP A 320 17.80 2.70 -13.54
C TRP A 320 18.02 3.65 -12.37
N ARG A 321 16.97 4.38 -11.99
CA ARG A 321 16.99 5.33 -10.87
C ARG A 321 15.85 5.01 -9.94
N GLY A 322 16.13 4.96 -8.64
CA GLY A 322 15.11 4.62 -7.67
C GLY A 322 15.68 4.22 -6.32
N LEU A 323 14.85 3.54 -5.54
CA LEU A 323 15.20 2.98 -4.24
C LEU A 323 15.13 1.46 -4.32
N TYR A 324 16.23 0.81 -3.96
CA TYR A 324 16.28 -0.64 -3.80
C TYR A 324 16.31 -0.99 -2.31
N VAL A 325 15.41 -1.87 -1.90
CA VAL A 325 15.31 -2.36 -0.54
C VAL A 325 15.62 -3.84 -0.53
N GLN A 326 16.77 -4.18 0.03
CA GLN A 326 17.22 -5.57 0.10
C GLN A 326 16.36 -6.40 1.05
N THR A 327 16.04 -5.86 2.24
CA THR A 327 15.29 -6.55 3.30
C THR A 327 14.22 -5.62 3.87
N LEU A 328 13.01 -6.13 4.09
CA LEU A 328 11.90 -5.37 4.64
C LEU A 328 10.94 -6.30 5.41
N ASN A 329 10.10 -5.70 6.25
CA ASN A 329 8.97 -6.40 6.84
C ASN A 329 7.68 -5.93 6.14
N ILE A 330 6.86 -6.88 5.69
CA ILE A 330 5.58 -6.62 5.03
C ILE A 330 4.47 -7.00 6.00
N GLY A 331 3.65 -6.02 6.37
CA GLY A 331 2.38 -6.25 7.05
C GLY A 331 1.28 -6.57 6.06
N LEU A 332 0.51 -7.63 6.35
CA LEU A 332 -0.65 -8.03 5.58
C LEU A 332 -1.81 -7.00 5.71
N PRO A 333 -2.74 -6.98 4.75
CA PRO A 333 -4.00 -6.22 4.85
C PRO A 333 -4.75 -6.50 6.16
N GLN A 334 -5.46 -5.50 6.68
CA GLN A 334 -6.08 -5.52 8.03
C GLN A 334 -7.10 -6.64 8.25
N GLU A 335 -7.64 -7.20 7.18
CA GLU A 335 -8.54 -8.35 7.17
C GLU A 335 -7.85 -9.65 7.61
N PHE A 336 -6.52 -9.76 7.47
CA PHE A 336 -5.77 -10.88 8.01
C PHE A 336 -5.52 -10.68 9.51
N LYS A 337 -6.18 -11.50 10.33
CA LYS A 337 -6.19 -11.35 11.78
C LYS A 337 -5.82 -12.65 12.49
N THR A 338 -5.19 -12.47 13.64
CA THR A 338 -4.96 -13.54 14.61
C THR A 338 -5.50 -13.10 15.97
N GLU A 339 -5.74 -14.04 16.88
CA GLU A 339 -6.24 -13.74 18.23
C GLU A 339 -5.33 -12.74 18.99
N ASP A 340 -4.01 -12.81 18.78
CA ASP A 340 -3.00 -11.92 19.35
C ASP A 340 -2.76 -10.64 18.53
N HIS A 341 -3.19 -10.59 17.26
CA HIS A 341 -3.09 -9.43 16.36
C HIS A 341 -4.45 -9.06 15.78
N ILE A 342 -5.44 -8.79 16.64
CA ILE A 342 -6.78 -8.39 16.20
C ILE A 342 -6.81 -6.94 15.71
N ASP A 343 -6.05 -6.07 16.39
CA ASP A 343 -5.94 -4.62 16.15
C ASP A 343 -4.55 -4.21 15.63
N SER A 344 -3.66 -5.19 15.41
CA SER A 344 -2.31 -5.00 14.88
C SER A 344 -2.09 -5.87 13.63
N ARG A 345 -1.00 -5.62 12.90
CA ARG A 345 -0.72 -6.28 11.62
C ARG A 345 -0.05 -7.63 11.84
N VAL A 346 -0.58 -8.68 11.21
CA VAL A 346 0.20 -9.87 10.91
C VAL A 346 1.26 -9.50 9.86
N SER A 347 2.51 -9.87 10.06
CA SER A 347 3.59 -9.52 9.16
C SER A 347 4.60 -10.63 8.93
N PHE A 348 5.40 -10.49 7.88
CA PHE A 348 6.47 -11.42 7.52
C PHE A 348 7.66 -10.68 6.90
N GLU A 349 8.84 -11.28 6.97
CA GLU A 349 10.05 -10.73 6.34
C GLU A 349 10.06 -11.04 4.84
N ALA A 350 10.51 -10.06 4.06
CA ALA A 350 10.60 -10.14 2.61
C ALA A 350 11.90 -9.48 2.13
N ASN A 351 12.21 -9.68 0.85
CA ASN A 351 13.42 -9.16 0.24
C ASN A 351 13.13 -8.59 -1.16
N ASN A 352 14.03 -7.74 -1.65
CA ASN A 352 14.04 -7.23 -3.02
C ASN A 352 12.79 -6.45 -3.42
N LEU A 353 12.65 -5.24 -2.87
CA LEU A 353 11.64 -4.28 -3.27
C LEU A 353 12.29 -3.12 -4.05
N LEU A 354 11.68 -2.76 -5.18
CA LEU A 354 12.04 -1.58 -5.97
C LEU A 354 10.98 -0.50 -5.82
N ILE A 355 11.42 0.75 -5.73
CA ILE A 355 10.57 1.94 -5.79
C ILE A 355 11.19 2.89 -6.80
N ASP A 356 10.51 3.17 -7.91
CA ASP A 356 11.04 4.00 -9.00
C ASP A 356 9.94 4.85 -9.66
N SER A 357 10.20 5.36 -10.87
CA SER A 357 9.26 6.14 -11.66
C SER A 357 7.98 5.39 -12.04
N TYR A 358 8.03 4.06 -12.06
CA TYR A 358 6.86 3.20 -12.34
C TYR A 358 6.08 2.88 -11.07
N GLY A 359 6.66 3.08 -9.88
CA GLY A 359 6.04 2.82 -8.59
C GLY A 359 6.74 1.70 -7.83
N VAL A 360 5.96 0.85 -7.16
CA VAL A 360 6.47 -0.22 -6.30
C VAL A 360 6.44 -1.57 -6.99
N SER A 361 7.56 -2.28 -6.97
CA SER A 361 7.70 -3.58 -7.61
C SER A 361 8.46 -4.58 -6.73
N GLY A 362 8.08 -5.86 -6.79
CA GLY A 362 8.74 -6.95 -6.07
C GLY A 362 7.94 -8.25 -6.10
N ASN A 363 8.60 -9.37 -5.80
CA ASN A 363 8.00 -10.70 -5.66
C ASN A 363 8.25 -11.18 -4.23
N PHE A 364 7.18 -11.39 -3.48
CA PHE A 364 7.25 -11.75 -2.06
C PHE A 364 6.49 -13.03 -1.84
N ALA A 365 7.09 -13.96 -1.12
CA ALA A 365 6.42 -15.18 -0.70
C ALA A 365 6.86 -15.56 0.71
N ALA A 366 5.91 -16.04 1.50
CA ALA A 366 6.18 -16.54 2.83
C ALA A 366 5.30 -17.76 3.12
N ASN A 367 5.82 -18.66 3.94
CA ASN A 367 5.14 -19.88 4.37
C ASN A 367 4.94 -19.85 5.88
N ASN A 368 3.95 -20.59 6.36
CA ASN A 368 3.61 -20.78 7.77
C ASN A 368 3.40 -19.45 8.51
N ILE A 369 2.59 -18.54 7.95
CA ILE A 369 2.36 -17.21 8.52
C ILE A 369 1.66 -17.32 9.87
N PHE A 370 0.57 -18.07 9.94
CA PHE A 370 -0.02 -18.48 11.21
C PHE A 370 -0.79 -19.81 11.10
N PRO A 371 -0.74 -20.63 12.17
CA PRO A 371 -1.52 -21.84 12.29
C PRO A 371 -3.02 -21.55 12.56
N ILE A 372 -3.84 -22.58 12.38
CA ILE A 372 -5.31 -22.50 12.45
C ILE A 372 -5.86 -22.14 13.82
N ASP A 373 -5.11 -22.42 14.88
CA ASP A 373 -5.49 -22.10 16.26
C ASP A 373 -5.28 -20.63 16.63
N ARG A 374 -4.57 -19.86 15.79
CA ARG A 374 -4.39 -18.41 15.97
C ARG A 374 -5.25 -17.57 15.03
N GLY A 375 -5.48 -18.00 13.80
CA GLY A 375 -6.16 -17.16 12.81
C GLY A 375 -7.66 -17.04 13.05
N VAL A 376 -8.19 -15.82 12.90
CA VAL A 376 -9.62 -15.50 13.06
C VAL A 376 -10.07 -14.56 11.94
N THR A 377 -11.25 -14.78 11.36
CA THR A 377 -11.71 -13.97 10.21
C THR A 377 -12.21 -12.57 10.59
N ASN A 378 -12.70 -12.41 11.82
CA ASN A 378 -13.26 -11.16 12.35
C ASN A 378 -13.28 -11.21 13.89
N LYS A 379 -13.83 -10.17 14.53
CA LYS A 379 -14.00 -10.12 15.99
C LYS A 379 -15.23 -10.88 16.50
N GLU A 380 -16.30 -10.93 15.72
CA GLU A 380 -17.60 -11.52 16.11
C GLU A 380 -18.09 -12.51 15.05
N ASN A 381 -18.48 -13.72 15.47
CA ASN A 381 -18.83 -14.83 14.58
C ASN A 381 -17.64 -15.26 13.69
N ALA A 382 -16.46 -15.35 14.29
CA ALA A 382 -15.22 -15.65 13.60
C ALA A 382 -15.12 -17.12 13.19
N TRP A 383 -14.58 -17.36 12.00
CA TRP A 383 -14.09 -18.68 11.62
C TRP A 383 -12.60 -18.75 11.90
N ARG A 384 -12.14 -19.93 12.29
CA ARG A 384 -10.71 -20.20 12.50
C ARG A 384 -10.07 -20.62 11.20
N TYR A 385 -8.88 -20.09 10.89
CA TYR A 385 -8.18 -20.44 9.66
C TYR A 385 -6.66 -20.33 9.83
N SER A 386 -5.91 -21.06 9.01
CA SER A 386 -4.46 -20.89 8.86
C SER A 386 -4.14 -20.12 7.59
N LEU A 387 -2.98 -19.46 7.57
CA LEU A 387 -2.38 -18.95 6.35
C LEU A 387 -1.02 -19.64 6.18
N ASP A 388 -1.05 -20.75 5.44
CA ASP A 388 0.09 -21.64 5.25
C ASP A 388 1.04 -21.09 4.19
N LYS A 389 0.52 -20.40 3.18
CA LYS A 389 1.31 -19.75 2.15
C LYS A 389 0.66 -18.45 1.69
N VAL A 390 1.48 -17.43 1.51
CA VAL A 390 1.13 -16.18 0.82
C VAL A 390 2.19 -15.88 -0.23
N GLY A 391 1.75 -15.49 -1.41
CA GLY A 391 2.59 -14.96 -2.48
C GLY A 391 1.98 -13.67 -3.02
N ILE A 392 2.82 -12.68 -3.32
CA ILE A 392 2.43 -11.36 -3.82
C ILE A 392 3.46 -10.90 -4.85
N ASP A 393 2.98 -10.62 -6.04
CA ASP A 393 3.69 -10.01 -7.15
C ASP A 393 3.20 -8.58 -7.36
N LEU A 394 4.09 -7.64 -7.07
CA LEU A 394 3.88 -6.23 -7.34
C LEU A 394 4.69 -5.82 -8.56
N ALA A 395 4.07 -5.09 -9.47
CA ALA A 395 4.74 -4.42 -10.56
C ALA A 395 4.12 -3.05 -10.79
N ALA A 396 4.96 -2.00 -10.77
CA ALA A 396 4.53 -0.63 -11.01
C ALA A 396 3.32 -0.21 -10.13
N SER A 397 3.40 -0.50 -8.83
CA SER A 397 2.35 -0.26 -7.83
C SER A 397 1.06 -1.06 -8.01
N LYS A 398 1.06 -2.09 -8.87
CA LYS A 398 -0.08 -2.96 -9.11
C LYS A 398 0.13 -4.38 -8.62
N ILE A 399 -0.94 -5.01 -8.13
CA ILE A 399 -0.94 -6.45 -7.82
C ILE A 399 -1.15 -7.20 -9.13
N VAL A 400 -0.09 -7.79 -9.67
CA VAL A 400 -0.13 -8.56 -10.94
C VAL A 400 -0.26 -10.06 -10.71
N GLY A 401 -0.06 -10.50 -9.47
CA GLY A 401 -0.26 -11.86 -9.03
C GLY A 401 -0.29 -11.89 -7.51
N ALA A 402 -1.17 -12.67 -6.92
CA ALA A 402 -1.10 -12.95 -5.50
C ALA A 402 -1.89 -14.22 -5.22
N ASN A 403 -1.30 -15.10 -4.42
CA ASN A 403 -1.86 -16.41 -4.11
C ASN A 403 -1.84 -16.66 -2.60
N LEU A 404 -2.86 -17.35 -2.12
CA LEU A 404 -3.03 -17.71 -0.71
C LEU A 404 -3.32 -19.20 -0.63
N GLU A 405 -2.76 -19.88 0.35
CA GLU A 405 -3.09 -21.26 0.67
C GLU A 405 -3.20 -21.42 2.19
N GLY A 406 -4.12 -22.27 2.62
CA GLY A 406 -4.31 -22.54 4.03
C GLY A 406 -5.43 -23.54 4.29
N THR A 407 -5.84 -23.61 5.55
CA THR A 407 -6.99 -24.41 5.97
C THR A 407 -7.98 -23.56 6.76
N ILE A 408 -9.26 -23.92 6.77
CA ILE A 408 -10.30 -23.24 7.51
C ILE A 408 -11.22 -24.22 8.24
N GLN A 409 -11.56 -23.85 9.47
CA GLN A 409 -12.52 -24.52 10.31
C GLN A 409 -13.89 -23.88 10.12
N LEU A 410 -14.83 -24.64 9.60
CA LEU A 410 -16.24 -24.30 9.63
C LEU A 410 -16.72 -24.27 11.08
N PRO A 411 -17.68 -23.40 11.44
CA PRO A 411 -18.25 -23.31 12.80
C PRO A 411 -19.00 -24.59 13.26
N ILE A 412 -19.00 -25.59 12.39
CA ILE A 412 -19.88 -26.75 12.36
C ILE A 412 -19.07 -28.05 12.55
N GLN A 413 -17.73 -27.95 12.62
CA GLN A 413 -16.78 -29.06 12.76
C GLN A 413 -16.30 -29.27 14.21
N LYS A 414 -16.23 -30.53 14.65
CA LYS A 414 -15.67 -30.91 15.96
C LYS A 414 -14.17 -30.70 16.03
N ASN A 415 -13.71 -30.20 17.17
CA ASN A 415 -12.34 -30.43 17.62
C ASN A 415 -12.20 -31.91 18.01
N ASN A 416 -11.84 -32.79 17.08
CA ASN A 416 -11.44 -34.15 17.42
C ASN A 416 -9.97 -34.19 17.87
N ASP A 417 -9.73 -34.83 19.02
CA ASP A 417 -8.41 -35.27 19.53
C ASP A 417 -7.99 -36.65 18.98
N SER A 418 -8.79 -37.24 18.09
CA SER A 418 -8.59 -38.62 17.64
C SER A 418 -7.51 -38.72 16.56
N GLN A 419 -6.42 -39.41 16.91
CA GLN A 419 -5.24 -39.86 16.16
C GLN A 419 -5.52 -40.76 14.92
N ASN A 420 -6.59 -40.52 14.16
CA ASN A 420 -6.84 -41.26 12.91
C ASN A 420 -6.34 -40.44 11.71
N ASN A 421 -5.14 -40.78 11.23
CA ASN A 421 -4.27 -39.95 10.38
C ASN A 421 -4.70 -39.72 8.92
N ASN A 422 -5.89 -40.18 8.48
CA ASN A 422 -6.27 -40.20 7.05
C ASN A 422 -7.47 -39.30 6.67
N ILE A 423 -8.10 -38.57 7.61
CA ILE A 423 -9.23 -37.68 7.31
C ILE A 423 -8.84 -36.24 7.67
N PRO A 424 -8.81 -35.29 6.72
CA PRO A 424 -8.49 -33.90 7.01
C PRO A 424 -9.45 -33.31 8.04
N LYS A 425 -8.88 -32.71 9.08
CA LYS A 425 -9.64 -32.07 10.16
C LYS A 425 -10.33 -30.77 9.70
N TYR A 426 -9.76 -30.10 8.71
CA TYR A 426 -10.14 -28.76 8.24
C TYR A 426 -10.24 -28.72 6.72
N LEU A 427 -11.00 -27.75 6.19
CA LEU A 427 -11.11 -27.55 4.75
C LEU A 427 -9.87 -26.83 4.22
N GLY A 428 -9.16 -27.44 3.28
CA GLY A 428 -8.10 -26.76 2.54
C GLY A 428 -8.68 -25.68 1.62
N TYR A 429 -7.98 -24.56 1.48
CA TYR A 429 -8.31 -23.51 0.52
C TYR A 429 -7.09 -23.06 -0.26
N ARG A 430 -7.35 -22.60 -1.49
CA ARG A 430 -6.43 -21.79 -2.29
C ARG A 430 -7.15 -20.51 -2.69
N GLY A 431 -6.43 -19.44 -2.92
CA GLY A 431 -7.03 -18.17 -3.30
C GLY A 431 -6.13 -17.35 -4.16
N ILE A 432 -6.73 -16.44 -4.92
CA ILE A 432 -6.05 -15.44 -5.73
C ILE A 432 -6.51 -14.06 -5.27
N ILE A 433 -5.57 -13.13 -5.14
CA ILE A 433 -5.90 -11.73 -4.85
C ILE A 433 -5.66 -10.93 -6.13
N THR A 434 -6.67 -10.15 -6.54
CA THR A 434 -6.52 -9.14 -7.60
C THR A 434 -6.77 -7.75 -7.00
N GLU A 435 -6.44 -6.70 -7.75
CA GLU A 435 -6.75 -5.32 -7.31
C GLU A 435 -8.25 -5.12 -7.08
N GLU A 436 -9.06 -5.68 -7.98
CA GLU A 436 -10.51 -5.53 -8.00
C GLU A 436 -11.19 -6.39 -6.94
N GLU A 437 -10.76 -7.65 -6.74
CA GLU A 437 -11.44 -8.60 -5.87
C GLU A 437 -10.45 -9.54 -5.14
N TYR A 438 -10.78 -9.89 -3.89
CA TYR A 438 -10.20 -11.07 -3.24
C TYR A 438 -11.02 -12.28 -3.67
N LEU A 439 -10.58 -12.97 -4.72
CA LEU A 439 -11.23 -14.19 -5.20
C LEU A 439 -10.52 -15.39 -4.61
N ILE A 440 -10.91 -15.73 -3.38
CA ILE A 440 -10.49 -16.98 -2.75
C ILE A 440 -11.46 -18.08 -3.19
N SER A 441 -10.93 -19.15 -3.81
CA SER A 441 -11.71 -20.26 -4.36
C SER A 441 -11.10 -21.58 -3.91
N VAL A 442 -11.85 -22.28 -3.06
CA VAL A 442 -11.41 -23.53 -2.44
C VAL A 442 -11.17 -24.66 -3.42
N THR A 443 -10.15 -25.46 -3.12
CA THR A 443 -9.96 -26.79 -3.70
C THR A 443 -10.16 -27.80 -2.57
N THR A 444 -11.27 -28.55 -2.57
CA THR A 444 -11.52 -29.62 -1.59
C THR A 444 -11.27 -30.99 -2.19
N PHE A 445 -10.71 -31.90 -1.38
CA PHE A 445 -10.35 -33.25 -1.81
C PHE A 445 -10.88 -34.39 -0.89
N ASP A 446 -11.55 -34.15 0.25
CA ASP A 446 -11.80 -35.23 1.25
C ASP A 446 -13.07 -35.11 2.14
N GLN A 447 -13.36 -36.19 2.90
CA GLN A 447 -14.44 -36.34 3.89
C GLN A 447 -14.24 -35.49 5.18
N ILE A 448 -15.31 -34.97 5.79
CA ILE A 448 -15.26 -34.13 7.01
C ILE A 448 -16.35 -34.50 8.03
N LYS A 449 -16.01 -34.54 9.33
CA LYS A 449 -17.01 -34.78 10.39
C LYS A 449 -17.66 -33.47 10.88
N PHE A 450 -18.98 -33.47 11.07
CA PHE A 450 -19.74 -32.33 11.59
C PHE A 450 -20.33 -32.61 12.98
N ASP A 451 -20.51 -31.53 13.75
CA ASP A 451 -21.07 -31.55 15.11
C ASP A 451 -22.58 -31.56 15.12
N ILE A 452 -23.15 -30.90 14.13
CA ILE A 452 -24.59 -30.86 13.96
C ILE A 452 -25.06 -32.28 13.60
N TRP A 453 -26.04 -32.76 14.36
CA TRP A 453 -26.71 -34.06 14.21
C TRP A 453 -25.85 -35.30 14.47
N SER A 454 -24.69 -35.17 15.12
CA SER A 454 -23.76 -36.31 15.34
C SER A 454 -23.51 -37.09 14.05
N ALA A 455 -23.20 -36.37 12.97
CA ALA A 455 -23.21 -36.91 11.63
C ALA A 455 -21.83 -36.86 10.95
N LYS A 456 -21.55 -37.83 10.09
CA LYS A 456 -20.35 -37.84 9.25
C LYS A 456 -20.73 -37.27 7.89
N ALA A 457 -20.07 -36.20 7.46
CA ALA A 457 -20.28 -35.63 6.14
C ALA A 457 -19.16 -36.02 5.18
N MET A 458 -19.51 -36.17 3.92
CA MET A 458 -18.57 -36.23 2.82
C MET A 458 -18.83 -35.00 1.97
N ILE A 459 -17.79 -34.19 1.75
CA ILE A 459 -17.88 -32.99 0.93
C ILE A 459 -17.44 -33.36 -0.48
N ASP A 460 -18.33 -33.17 -1.44
CA ASP A 460 -18.09 -33.47 -2.85
C ASP A 460 -17.24 -32.35 -3.48
N ALA A 461 -16.44 -32.74 -4.48
CA ALA A 461 -15.68 -31.82 -5.30
C ALA A 461 -16.60 -30.78 -5.97
N GLY A 462 -16.12 -29.54 -6.08
CA GLY A 462 -16.93 -28.40 -6.56
C GLY A 462 -17.61 -27.61 -5.44
N SER A 463 -17.44 -28.02 -4.18
CA SER A 463 -17.74 -27.17 -3.02
C SER A 463 -16.76 -26.00 -2.94
N THR A 464 -17.23 -24.82 -2.52
CA THR A 464 -16.44 -23.57 -2.52
C THR A 464 -16.45 -22.88 -1.16
N ILE A 465 -15.41 -22.09 -0.87
CA ILE A 465 -15.44 -21.09 0.20
C ILE A 465 -15.06 -19.77 -0.43
N GLU A 466 -15.89 -18.76 -0.20
CA GLU A 466 -15.67 -17.38 -0.55
C GLU A 466 -15.22 -16.63 0.71
N MET A 467 -14.18 -15.81 0.62
CA MET A 467 -13.73 -14.92 1.69
C MET A 467 -13.82 -13.47 1.21
N ARG A 468 -15.04 -12.93 1.15
CA ARG A 468 -15.24 -11.54 0.73
C ARG A 468 -14.71 -10.60 1.81
N VAL A 469 -14.15 -9.47 1.43
CA VAL A 469 -13.68 -8.46 2.37
C VAL A 469 -14.65 -7.29 2.37
N LYS A 470 -15.09 -6.88 3.57
CA LYS A 470 -15.89 -5.66 3.78
C LYS A 470 -15.50 -5.03 5.10
N ASN A 471 -15.39 -3.70 5.16
CA ASN A 471 -14.94 -2.99 6.36
C ASN A 471 -13.65 -3.57 6.98
N ARG A 472 -12.73 -4.05 6.15
CA ARG A 472 -11.45 -4.68 6.53
C ARG A 472 -11.60 -5.95 7.37
N GLU A 473 -12.67 -6.69 7.15
CA GLU A 473 -12.91 -7.99 7.76
C GLU A 473 -13.25 -9.03 6.69
N PHE A 474 -12.83 -10.28 6.93
CA PHE A 474 -13.28 -11.39 6.11
C PHE A 474 -14.72 -11.78 6.47
N LEU A 475 -15.54 -11.94 5.45
CA LEU A 475 -16.89 -12.47 5.49
C LEU A 475 -16.89 -13.84 4.82
N PRO A 476 -16.43 -14.90 5.53
CA PRO A 476 -16.36 -16.22 4.96
C PRO A 476 -17.76 -16.79 4.70
N LYS A 477 -17.90 -17.47 3.56
CA LYS A 477 -19.08 -18.18 3.12
C LYS A 477 -18.67 -19.49 2.46
N ALA A 478 -19.05 -20.62 3.03
CA ALA A 478 -18.91 -21.93 2.43
C ALA A 478 -20.18 -22.30 1.65
N ILE A 479 -20.06 -22.88 0.47
CA ILE A 479 -21.15 -23.47 -0.31
C ILE A 479 -20.76 -24.92 -0.57
N LEU A 480 -21.43 -25.84 0.10
CA LEU A 480 -21.03 -27.23 0.19
C LEU A 480 -22.05 -28.13 -0.53
N ASN A 481 -21.52 -29.11 -1.25
CA ASN A 481 -22.27 -30.22 -1.82
C ASN A 481 -21.73 -31.51 -1.19
N GLY A 482 -22.57 -32.52 -0.99
CA GLY A 482 -22.10 -33.72 -0.33
C GLY A 482 -23.16 -34.70 0.11
N SER A 483 -22.74 -35.58 1.01
CA SER A 483 -23.63 -36.51 1.71
C SER A 483 -23.37 -36.53 3.20
N LEU A 484 -24.38 -36.95 3.96
CA LEU A 484 -24.41 -36.96 5.40
C LEU A 484 -24.94 -38.32 5.89
N ASP A 485 -24.22 -38.92 6.83
CA ASP A 485 -24.65 -40.12 7.55
C ASP A 485 -24.97 -39.74 9.00
N ILE A 486 -26.24 -39.84 9.40
CA ILE A 486 -26.76 -39.45 10.72
C ILE A 486 -27.01 -40.72 11.55
N GLY A 487 -26.34 -40.83 12.70
CA GLY A 487 -26.61 -41.89 13.69
C GLY A 487 -27.31 -41.33 14.93
N ALA A 488 -28.51 -41.81 15.26
CA ALA A 488 -29.17 -41.46 16.52
C ALA A 488 -28.66 -42.36 17.66
N ASN A 489 -28.21 -41.75 18.76
CA ASN A 489 -27.83 -42.37 20.04
C ASN A 489 -26.69 -43.41 20.04
N ALA A 490 -25.76 -43.36 19.09
CA ALA A 490 -24.44 -43.94 19.31
C ALA A 490 -23.49 -42.80 19.70
N LYS A 491 -22.83 -42.90 20.85
CA LYS A 491 -21.44 -42.41 20.87
C LYS A 491 -20.82 -43.08 19.65
N TYR A 492 -20.29 -42.32 18.69
CA TYR A 492 -19.43 -42.86 17.62
C TYR A 492 -18.12 -43.36 18.28
N ALA A 493 -18.24 -44.25 19.26
CA ALA A 493 -17.16 -45.06 19.77
C ALA A 493 -16.90 -46.12 18.70
N GLU A 494 -15.63 -46.48 18.57
CA GLU A 494 -15.09 -47.45 17.65
C GLU A 494 -15.55 -48.89 17.96
N SER A 495 -16.85 -49.13 18.14
CA SER A 495 -17.40 -50.48 18.21
C SER A 495 -17.58 -51.02 16.80
N SER A 496 -16.72 -51.97 16.43
CA SER A 496 -16.84 -52.84 15.26
C SER A 496 -17.83 -53.99 15.51
N ASP A 497 -18.82 -53.81 16.40
CA ASP A 497 -19.82 -54.82 16.70
C ASP A 497 -21.06 -54.63 15.80
N PRO A 498 -21.29 -55.49 14.80
CA PRO A 498 -22.46 -55.42 13.93
C PRO A 498 -23.80 -55.72 14.65
N ASN A 499 -23.79 -56.08 15.94
CA ASN A 499 -24.99 -56.41 16.71
C ASN A 499 -25.48 -55.31 17.66
N GLU A 500 -24.83 -54.14 17.70
CA GLU A 500 -25.28 -53.02 18.53
C GLU A 500 -26.55 -52.38 17.92
N LYS A 501 -27.68 -52.42 18.64
CA LYS A 501 -28.96 -51.88 18.17
C LYS A 501 -28.88 -50.36 18.05
N LYS A 502 -28.89 -49.85 16.82
CA LYS A 502 -29.07 -48.42 16.54
C LYS A 502 -30.55 -48.09 16.40
N ASP A 503 -31.02 -47.07 17.11
CA ASP A 503 -32.42 -46.64 17.07
C ASP A 503 -32.78 -45.91 15.76
N ALA A 504 -31.80 -45.25 15.12
CA ALA A 504 -31.89 -44.77 13.74
C ALA A 504 -30.48 -44.62 13.12
N ASP A 505 -30.31 -45.09 11.88
CA ASP A 505 -29.08 -44.97 11.08
C ASP A 505 -29.49 -44.47 9.68
N PHE A 506 -29.48 -43.15 9.47
CA PHE A 506 -29.79 -42.55 8.18
C PHE A 506 -28.49 -42.43 7.39
N LYS A 507 -28.36 -43.21 6.33
CA LYS A 507 -27.17 -43.19 5.48
C LYS A 507 -27.47 -42.53 4.14
N GLY A 508 -26.51 -41.80 3.62
CA GLY A 508 -26.57 -41.24 2.28
C GLY A 508 -27.56 -40.08 2.12
N VAL A 509 -27.77 -39.26 3.17
CA VAL A 509 -28.52 -38.01 3.03
C VAL A 509 -27.71 -37.06 2.14
N LYS A 510 -28.13 -36.84 0.91
CA LYS A 510 -27.49 -35.92 -0.03
C LYS A 510 -27.88 -34.49 0.28
N PHE A 511 -26.92 -33.58 0.19
CA PHE A 511 -27.17 -32.14 0.26
C PHE A 511 -26.48 -31.40 -0.88
N GLN A 512 -27.12 -30.34 -1.37
CA GLN A 512 -26.58 -29.46 -2.39
C GLN A 512 -26.78 -28.00 -2.01
N GLY A 513 -25.77 -27.18 -2.32
CA GLY A 513 -25.78 -25.75 -2.02
C GLY A 513 -25.97 -25.45 -0.53
N LEU A 514 -25.49 -26.33 0.37
CA LEU A 514 -25.48 -26.07 1.80
C LEU A 514 -24.55 -24.89 2.06
N THR A 515 -25.14 -23.72 2.30
CA THR A 515 -24.42 -22.48 2.53
C THR A 515 -24.25 -22.26 4.02
N ILE A 516 -23.03 -21.96 4.46
CA ILE A 516 -22.70 -21.56 5.83
C ILE A 516 -21.92 -20.24 5.75
N GLN A 517 -22.31 -19.22 6.50
CA GLN A 517 -21.70 -17.89 6.39
C GLN A 517 -21.78 -17.11 7.70
N THR A 518 -21.10 -15.96 7.79
CA THR A 518 -21.03 -15.11 8.99
C THR A 518 -22.08 -13.99 9.04
N LYS A 519 -23.01 -13.95 8.09
CA LYS A 519 -24.15 -13.02 8.07
C LYS A 519 -25.46 -13.79 7.91
N ALA A 520 -26.51 -13.32 8.56
CA ALA A 520 -27.83 -13.94 8.44
C ALA A 520 -28.34 -13.90 6.98
N PRO A 521 -28.99 -14.98 6.48
CA PRO A 521 -29.17 -16.26 7.14
C PRO A 521 -27.84 -17.03 7.23
N TYR A 522 -27.48 -17.51 8.43
CA TYR A 522 -26.17 -18.12 8.67
C TYR A 522 -26.01 -19.48 8.00
N ILE A 523 -27.12 -20.22 7.85
CA ILE A 523 -27.17 -21.52 7.19
C ILE A 523 -28.36 -21.53 6.23
N THR A 524 -28.16 -22.00 5.00
CA THR A 524 -29.24 -22.30 4.04
C THR A 524 -28.88 -23.54 3.25
N ALA A 525 -29.84 -24.16 2.56
CA ALA A 525 -29.57 -25.27 1.66
C ALA A 525 -30.50 -25.21 0.46
N GLN A 526 -30.00 -25.58 -0.72
CA GLN A 526 -30.85 -25.69 -1.92
C GLN A 526 -31.58 -27.04 -1.94
N TYR A 527 -30.92 -28.09 -1.49
CA TYR A 527 -31.47 -29.44 -1.47
C TYR A 527 -30.93 -30.23 -0.28
N PHE A 528 -31.83 -30.97 0.36
CA PHE A 528 -31.52 -32.10 1.23
C PHE A 528 -32.45 -33.25 0.81
N GLY A 529 -31.94 -34.48 0.80
CA GLY A 529 -32.75 -35.63 0.44
C GLY A 529 -32.03 -36.94 0.69
N VAL A 530 -32.76 -38.04 0.58
CA VAL A 530 -32.23 -39.40 0.74
C VAL A 530 -32.47 -40.18 -0.54
N GLU A 531 -31.48 -40.97 -0.96
CA GLU A 531 -31.68 -41.94 -2.03
C GLU A 531 -32.23 -43.25 -1.44
N GLY A 532 -33.46 -43.62 -1.81
CA GLY A 532 -34.10 -44.87 -1.38
C GLY A 532 -34.90 -44.78 -0.06
N GLU A 533 -35.58 -45.88 0.29
CA GLU A 533 -36.41 -45.96 1.50
C GLU A 533 -35.55 -46.08 2.77
N GLN A 534 -35.57 -45.06 3.62
CA GLN A 534 -34.86 -45.09 4.91
C GLN A 534 -35.76 -45.66 6.00
N LYS A 535 -35.46 -46.86 6.48
CA LYS A 535 -36.26 -47.56 7.49
C LYS A 535 -35.88 -47.14 8.91
N LEU A 536 -36.89 -46.78 9.69
CA LEU A 536 -36.74 -46.51 11.13
C LEU A 536 -36.75 -47.83 11.93
N ALA A 537 -35.64 -48.56 11.92
CA ALA A 537 -35.45 -49.80 12.71
C ALA A 537 -36.71 -50.71 12.75
N ASN A 538 -37.25 -51.00 13.95
CA ASN A 538 -38.44 -51.85 14.16
C ASN A 538 -39.78 -51.14 13.89
N PHE A 539 -39.76 -49.94 13.33
CA PHE A 539 -40.95 -49.13 13.10
C PHE A 539 -41.36 -49.19 11.62
N PRO A 540 -42.65 -49.42 11.30
CA PRO A 540 -43.14 -49.51 9.92
C PRO A 540 -43.33 -48.12 9.31
N ALA A 541 -42.28 -47.29 9.36
CA ALA A 541 -42.26 -46.00 8.71
C ALA A 541 -40.97 -45.80 7.92
N SER A 542 -41.11 -45.08 6.81
CA SER A 542 -40.02 -44.67 5.95
C SER A 542 -39.92 -43.15 5.87
N ILE A 543 -38.69 -42.65 5.74
CA ILE A 543 -38.42 -41.24 5.49
C ILE A 543 -38.09 -41.06 4.03
N ASN A 544 -38.85 -40.19 3.36
CA ASN A 544 -38.74 -39.97 1.91
C ASN A 544 -38.32 -38.55 1.53
N ASP A 545 -38.51 -37.56 2.41
CA ASP A 545 -38.05 -36.18 2.21
C ASP A 545 -37.38 -35.64 3.47
N ILE A 546 -36.25 -34.94 3.30
CA ILE A 546 -35.55 -34.21 4.35
C ILE A 546 -35.46 -32.74 3.95
N VAL A 547 -35.88 -31.83 4.81
CA VAL A 547 -35.79 -30.39 4.57
C VAL A 547 -34.97 -29.71 5.66
N VAL A 548 -34.16 -28.73 5.29
CA VAL A 548 -33.51 -27.85 6.26
C VAL A 548 -34.33 -26.58 6.37
N ILE A 549 -34.77 -26.27 7.57
CA ILE A 549 -35.45 -25.02 7.90
C ILE A 549 -34.49 -24.21 8.76
N ALA A 550 -33.99 -23.11 8.23
CA ALA A 550 -33.14 -22.17 8.97
C ALA A 550 -33.88 -20.84 9.14
N ASP A 551 -34.13 -20.44 10.39
CA ASP A 551 -34.75 -19.16 10.75
C ASP A 551 -33.88 -18.43 11.78
N GLY A 552 -33.24 -17.35 11.35
CA GLY A 552 -32.31 -16.60 12.18
C GLY A 552 -31.17 -17.48 12.72
N SER A 553 -31.20 -17.77 14.02
CA SER A 553 -30.22 -18.61 14.73
C SER A 553 -30.67 -20.07 14.92
N GLN A 554 -31.89 -20.43 14.53
CA GLN A 554 -32.40 -21.80 14.67
C GLN A 554 -32.27 -22.56 13.36
N VAL A 555 -31.68 -23.76 13.42
CA VAL A 555 -31.63 -24.71 12.31
C VAL A 555 -32.37 -25.97 12.71
N SER A 556 -33.42 -26.30 11.98
CA SER A 556 -34.23 -27.49 12.18
C SER A 556 -34.15 -28.39 10.95
N LEU A 557 -33.99 -29.70 11.18
CA LEU A 557 -34.18 -30.71 10.13
C LEU A 557 -35.63 -31.19 10.18
N GLY A 558 -36.38 -30.93 9.12
CA GLY A 558 -37.71 -31.49 8.92
C GLY A 558 -37.64 -32.81 8.18
N PHE A 559 -38.42 -33.79 8.62
CA PHE A 559 -38.55 -35.09 7.96
C PHE A 559 -40.00 -35.31 7.56
N LYS A 560 -40.21 -35.81 6.34
CA LYS A 560 -41.49 -36.39 5.95
C LYS A 560 -41.45 -37.89 6.22
N VAL A 561 -42.35 -38.35 7.09
CA VAL A 561 -42.46 -39.75 7.51
C VAL A 561 -43.72 -40.36 6.91
N ASP A 562 -43.55 -41.38 6.07
CA ASP A 562 -44.65 -42.20 5.56
C ASP A 562 -44.81 -43.43 6.45
N MET A 563 -46.01 -43.62 7.03
CA MET A 563 -46.27 -44.68 8.00
C MET A 563 -47.31 -45.66 7.47
N GLN A 564 -46.96 -46.94 7.39
CA GLN A 564 -47.93 -48.00 7.09
C GLN A 564 -48.49 -48.56 8.39
N ILE A 565 -49.67 -48.09 8.77
CA ILE A 565 -50.38 -48.64 9.92
C ILE A 565 -51.48 -49.61 9.46
N LYS A 566 -51.34 -50.89 9.79
CA LYS A 566 -52.44 -51.86 9.71
C LYS A 566 -53.20 -51.83 11.04
N PHE A 567 -54.42 -51.29 11.05
CA PHE A 567 -55.30 -51.39 12.22
C PHE A 567 -56.49 -52.32 11.95
N PRO A 568 -56.84 -53.18 12.92
CA PRO A 568 -58.19 -53.29 13.41
C PRO A 568 -58.31 -52.46 14.69
N VAL A 569 -59.10 -51.37 14.64
CA VAL A 569 -59.57 -50.51 15.76
C VAL A 569 -58.68 -49.31 16.17
N ARG A 570 -59.38 -48.20 16.53
CA ARG A 570 -58.93 -46.79 16.68
C ARG A 570 -57.86 -46.55 17.75
N VAL A 571 -56.88 -45.70 17.41
CA VAL A 571 -55.99 -45.02 18.37
C VAL A 571 -55.86 -43.53 18.02
N LYS A 572 -55.76 -42.68 19.05
CA LYS A 572 -55.61 -41.22 19.01
C LYS A 572 -54.11 -40.88 18.86
N LEU A 573 -53.73 -40.13 17.81
CA LEU A 573 -52.33 -39.74 17.55
C LEU A 573 -51.98 -38.38 18.20
N HIS A 574 -50.79 -38.28 18.78
CA HIS A 574 -50.10 -37.03 19.12
C HIS A 574 -48.86 -36.92 18.24
N PHE A 575 -48.69 -35.80 17.54
CA PHE A 575 -47.47 -35.50 16.78
C PHE A 575 -46.47 -34.80 17.69
N CYS A 576 -45.23 -35.29 17.71
CA CYS A 576 -44.13 -34.66 18.44
C CYS A 576 -43.29 -33.81 17.48
N LYS A 577 -43.07 -32.54 17.83
CA LYS A 577 -42.12 -31.65 17.16
C LYS A 577 -40.76 -31.84 17.83
N PHE A 578 -39.75 -32.32 17.12
CA PHE A 578 -38.37 -32.33 17.63
C PHE A 578 -37.77 -30.95 17.34
N CYS A 579 -37.67 -30.11 18.37
CA CYS A 579 -36.79 -28.94 18.34
C CYS A 579 -35.43 -29.38 18.90
N PHE A 580 -34.37 -29.16 18.13
CA PHE A 580 -33.01 -29.20 18.66
C PHE A 580 -32.64 -27.75 18.96
N ASP A 581 -32.42 -27.43 20.23
CA ASP A 581 -31.84 -26.14 20.61
C ASP A 581 -30.33 -26.20 20.27
N CYS A 582 -29.89 -25.25 19.45
CA CYS A 582 -28.48 -25.06 19.07
C CYS A 582 -27.75 -24.19 20.11
#